data_AF-A0A4R9ACA0-F1
#
_entry.id   AF-A0A4R9ACA0-F1
#
_cell.length_a   1.000
_cell.length_b   1.000
_cell.length_c   1.000
_cell.angle_alpha   90.00
_cell.angle_beta   90.00
_cell.angle_gamma   90.00
#
_symmetry.space_group_name_H-M   'P 1'
#
loop_
_entity.id
_entity.type
_entity.pdbx_description
1 polymer ?
#
loop_
_entity_poly.entity_id
_entity_poly.type
_entity_poly.pdbx_seq_one_letter_code
_entity_poly.pdbx_strand_id
1 'polypeptide(L)'
;MSTVTPTQPSTSRASFVPTGSGLSFTGLLRSETIKLWSLRSTYWTYSLVIVAALGFGVLMSFALSATAGLDPATGAPMPMESAQIFVIASTSGLALGQLIVAVLGVLSISGEYSSGMIKSTLTAVPNRLPALWAKVIVLFVFTFLIGLVSVVGAFLAAVPRLGVENITASLFDVDVLLPLLGNVLFLALIAVFAVGIGTIVRSSAGGIATVLGILLLLPTVVALFSMLVEWVNDIVPFLFTVAGSEMVYPNTMESWQAFLVVIAWVAVSLGTAALLLKRRDA
;
A
#
# COMPACT_ATOMS: atom_id res chain seq x y z
N MET A 1 -69.48 18.07 -40.44
CA MET A 1 -68.68 18.27 -39.22
C MET A 1 -67.90 16.98 -39.03
N SER A 2 -66.67 16.91 -39.54
CA SER A 2 -65.88 15.67 -39.63
C SER A 2 -64.90 15.61 -38.47
N THR A 3 -65.12 14.67 -37.55
CA THR A 3 -64.31 14.49 -36.34
C THR A 3 -63.01 13.76 -36.70
N VAL A 4 -61.87 14.46 -36.67
CA VAL A 4 -60.55 13.87 -36.87
C VAL A 4 -60.11 13.26 -35.53
N THR A 5 -59.92 11.94 -35.50
CA THR A 5 -59.40 11.21 -34.34
C THR A 5 -57.88 11.32 -34.34
N PRO A 6 -57.21 11.81 -33.28
CA PRO A 6 -55.76 11.89 -33.25
C PRO A 6 -55.17 10.51 -33.02
N THR A 7 -54.35 10.04 -33.96
CA THR A 7 -53.52 8.84 -33.82
C THR A 7 -52.40 9.14 -32.81
N GLN A 8 -52.43 8.48 -31.65
CA GLN A 8 -51.31 8.52 -30.70
C GLN A 8 -50.07 7.86 -31.33
N PRO A 9 -48.88 8.49 -31.25
CA PRO A 9 -47.65 7.85 -31.68
C PRO A 9 -47.36 6.67 -30.74
N SER A 10 -47.27 5.47 -31.31
CA SER A 10 -46.80 4.28 -30.61
C SER A 10 -45.36 4.53 -30.15
N THR A 11 -45.17 4.81 -28.86
CA THR A 11 -43.84 4.79 -28.26
C THR A 11 -43.37 3.35 -28.24
N SER A 12 -42.62 2.95 -29.26
CA SER A 12 -41.83 1.72 -29.23
C SER A 12 -40.85 1.85 -28.07
N ARG A 13 -41.24 1.37 -26.89
CA ARG A 13 -40.29 1.12 -25.80
C ARG A 13 -39.37 0.04 -26.33
N ALA A 14 -38.17 0.42 -26.73
CA ALA A 14 -37.10 -0.52 -26.98
C ALA A 14 -37.00 -1.43 -25.75
N SER A 15 -37.44 -2.68 -25.90
CA SER A 15 -37.30 -3.71 -24.89
C SER A 15 -35.81 -3.95 -24.75
N PHE A 16 -35.23 -3.42 -23.66
CA PHE A 16 -33.86 -3.72 -23.27
C PHE A 16 -33.77 -5.23 -23.08
N VAL A 17 -33.19 -5.93 -24.05
CA VAL A 17 -32.85 -7.34 -23.92
C VAL A 17 -31.64 -7.38 -22.98
N PRO A 18 -31.78 -7.89 -21.75
CA PRO A 18 -30.63 -8.04 -20.88
C PRO A 18 -29.72 -9.07 -21.55
N THR A 19 -28.63 -8.62 -22.14
CA THR A 19 -27.60 -9.53 -22.62
C THR A 19 -27.00 -10.17 -21.37
N GLY A 20 -27.42 -11.41 -21.11
CA GLY A 20 -26.98 -12.20 -19.98
C GLY A 20 -25.47 -12.38 -20.01
N SER A 21 -24.76 -11.58 -19.23
CA SER A 21 -23.70 -12.02 -18.32
C SER A 21 -23.42 -10.84 -17.39
N GLY A 22 -23.51 -11.05 -16.07
CA GLY A 22 -22.98 -10.06 -15.13
C GLY A 22 -21.51 -9.77 -15.47
N LEU A 23 -21.04 -8.56 -15.17
CA LEU A 23 -19.64 -8.18 -15.39
C LEU A 23 -18.70 -9.29 -14.88
N SER A 24 -17.89 -9.85 -15.79
CA SER A 24 -16.90 -10.85 -15.41
C SER A 24 -15.86 -10.24 -14.48
N PHE A 25 -15.26 -11.05 -13.61
CA PHE A 25 -14.22 -10.58 -12.70
C PHE A 25 -13.04 -9.92 -13.45
N THR A 26 -12.68 -10.44 -14.62
CA THR A 26 -11.69 -9.86 -15.51
C THR A 26 -12.11 -8.47 -16.02
N GLY A 27 -13.41 -8.27 -16.31
CA GLY A 27 -13.96 -6.96 -16.64
C GLY A 27 -13.85 -5.96 -15.49
N LEU A 28 -14.01 -6.40 -14.25
CA LEU A 28 -13.81 -5.59 -13.05
C LEU A 28 -12.35 -5.18 -12.87
N LEU A 29 -11.41 -6.12 -13.00
CA LEU A 29 -9.98 -5.82 -12.95
C LEU A 29 -9.59 -4.80 -14.02
N ARG A 30 -10.10 -4.94 -15.25
CA ARG A 30 -9.85 -3.97 -16.32
C ARG A 30 -10.42 -2.59 -16.00
N SER A 31 -11.64 -2.52 -15.46
CA SER A 31 -12.25 -1.26 -15.04
C SER A 31 -11.43 -0.56 -13.96
N GLU A 32 -11.03 -1.29 -12.91
CA GLU A 32 -10.21 -0.76 -11.82
C GLU A 32 -8.81 -0.32 -12.29
N THR A 33 -8.24 -1.03 -13.26
CA THR A 33 -6.96 -0.62 -13.89
C THR A 33 -7.12 0.71 -14.62
N ILE A 34 -8.20 0.88 -15.41
CA ILE A 34 -8.48 2.14 -16.10
C ILE A 34 -8.72 3.27 -15.10
N LYS A 35 -9.48 3.02 -14.02
CA LYS A 35 -9.69 4.01 -12.95
C LYS A 35 -8.36 4.48 -12.37
N LEU A 36 -7.50 3.55 -11.91
CA LEU A 36 -6.21 3.92 -11.33
C LEU A 36 -5.36 4.77 -12.27
N TRP A 37 -5.25 4.37 -13.55
CA TRP A 37 -4.48 5.13 -14.54
C TRP A 37 -5.16 6.44 -14.97
N SER A 38 -6.48 6.58 -14.86
CA SER A 38 -7.16 7.83 -15.25
C SER A 38 -6.97 8.97 -14.23
N LEU A 39 -6.62 8.65 -12.97
CA LEU A 39 -6.39 9.65 -11.94
C LEU A 39 -4.97 10.23 -12.06
N ARG A 40 -4.89 11.53 -12.37
CA ARG A 40 -3.62 12.28 -12.37
C ARG A 40 -2.85 12.14 -11.06
N SER A 41 -3.56 12.07 -9.94
CA SER A 41 -2.96 11.87 -8.61
C SER A 41 -2.19 10.56 -8.49
N THR A 42 -2.60 9.48 -9.16
CA THR A 42 -1.90 8.19 -9.14
C THR A 42 -0.50 8.30 -9.71
N TYR A 43 -0.35 8.97 -10.86
CA TYR A 43 0.96 9.18 -11.48
C TYR A 43 1.89 9.98 -10.58
N TRP A 44 1.40 11.11 -10.04
CA TRP A 44 2.20 11.94 -9.14
C TRP A 44 2.61 11.19 -7.88
N THR A 45 1.68 10.41 -7.32
CA THR A 45 1.92 9.61 -6.12
C THR A 45 3.00 8.56 -6.36
N TYR A 46 2.87 7.72 -7.40
CA TYR A 46 3.88 6.69 -7.68
C TYR A 46 5.21 7.27 -8.13
N SER A 47 5.22 8.37 -8.88
CA SER A 47 6.44 9.12 -9.17
C SER A 47 7.12 9.60 -7.89
N LEU A 48 6.36 10.09 -6.91
CA LEU A 48 6.90 10.54 -5.62
C LEU A 48 7.47 9.37 -4.82
N VAL A 49 6.84 8.18 -4.87
CA VAL A 49 7.40 6.95 -4.27
C VAL A 49 8.75 6.60 -4.90
N ILE A 50 8.85 6.59 -6.23
CA ILE A 50 10.10 6.27 -6.94
C ILE A 50 11.17 7.31 -6.62
N VAL A 51 10.83 8.60 -6.69
CA VAL A 51 11.77 9.71 -6.39
C VAL A 51 12.23 9.65 -4.94
N ALA A 52 11.33 9.38 -3.99
CA ALA A 52 11.68 9.23 -2.58
C ALA A 52 12.61 8.02 -2.38
N ALA A 53 12.28 6.86 -2.96
CA ALA A 53 13.12 5.66 -2.89
C ALA A 53 14.53 5.90 -3.42
N LEU A 54 14.65 6.45 -4.63
CA LEU A 54 15.94 6.76 -5.26
C LEU A 54 16.70 7.83 -4.48
N GLY A 55 16.04 8.94 -4.14
CA GLY A 55 16.64 10.08 -3.47
C GLY A 55 17.19 9.70 -2.09
N PHE A 56 16.38 9.06 -1.26
CA PHE A 56 16.84 8.59 0.05
C PHE A 56 17.84 7.45 -0.06
N GLY A 57 17.72 6.56 -1.05
CA GLY A 57 18.71 5.50 -1.25
C GLY A 57 20.09 6.04 -1.59
N VAL A 58 20.16 7.06 -2.44
CA VAL A 58 21.42 7.78 -2.72
C VAL A 58 21.91 8.49 -1.46
N LEU A 59 21.06 9.27 -0.78
CA LEU A 59 21.44 9.99 0.45
C LEU A 59 21.98 9.06 1.53
N MET A 60 21.32 7.92 1.77
CA MET A 60 21.77 6.92 2.73
C MET A 60 23.05 6.24 2.29
N SER A 61 23.24 5.98 0.99
CA SER A 61 24.51 5.45 0.48
C SER A 61 25.67 6.42 0.76
N PHE A 62 25.46 7.72 0.57
CA PHE A 62 26.45 8.73 0.93
C PHE A 62 26.72 8.77 2.44
N ALA A 63 25.68 8.71 3.27
CA ALA A 63 25.83 8.73 4.73
C ALA A 63 26.58 7.50 5.27
N LEU A 64 26.25 6.31 4.75
CA LEU A 64 26.87 5.04 5.13
C LEU A 64 28.31 4.92 4.61
N SER A 65 28.59 5.42 3.41
CA SER A 65 29.98 5.52 2.92
C SER A 65 30.80 6.52 3.73
N ALA A 66 30.26 7.68 4.07
CA ALA A 66 31.00 8.73 4.80
C ALA A 66 31.44 8.29 6.20
N THR A 67 30.73 7.33 6.78
CA THR A 67 31.04 6.77 8.08
C THR A 67 31.89 5.51 8.02
N ALA A 68 32.20 4.96 6.82
CA ALA A 68 32.95 3.72 6.63
C ALA A 68 32.44 2.54 7.49
N GLY A 69 31.13 2.48 7.73
CA GLY A 69 30.54 1.48 8.63
C GLY A 69 30.81 1.74 10.12
N LEU A 70 31.06 3.00 10.51
CA LEU A 70 31.12 3.44 11.90
C LEU A 70 29.76 4.05 12.31
N ASP A 71 29.39 3.88 13.58
CA ASP A 71 28.20 4.49 14.16
C ASP A 71 28.39 6.02 14.19
N PRO A 72 27.49 6.82 13.59
CA PRO A 72 27.59 8.28 13.61
C PRO A 72 27.57 8.89 15.03
N ALA A 73 26.94 8.21 15.99
CA ALA A 73 26.77 8.69 17.36
C ALA A 73 27.93 8.28 18.28
N THR A 74 28.48 7.09 18.08
CA THR A 74 29.51 6.52 18.97
C THR A 74 30.89 6.41 18.34
N GLY A 75 31.00 6.52 17.01
CA GLY A 75 32.23 6.32 16.25
C GLY A 75 32.75 4.88 16.28
N ALA A 76 31.98 3.94 16.84
CA ALA A 76 32.35 2.52 16.92
C ALA A 76 32.07 1.81 15.59
N PRO A 77 32.80 0.75 15.23
CA PRO A 77 32.43 -0.12 14.11
C PRO A 77 31.01 -0.62 14.29
N MET A 78 30.14 -0.32 13.32
CA MET A 78 28.87 -0.99 13.15
C MET A 78 29.19 -2.37 12.58
N PRO A 79 28.95 -3.47 13.33
CA PRO A 79 29.10 -4.80 12.80
C PRO A 79 27.92 -5.10 11.86
N MET A 80 27.89 -4.41 10.71
CA MET A 80 26.91 -4.63 9.66
C MET A 80 27.59 -5.32 8.48
N GLU A 81 26.98 -6.40 8.01
CA GLU A 81 27.41 -7.00 6.74
C GLU A 81 27.11 -6.08 5.57
N SER A 82 27.89 -6.19 4.49
CA SER A 82 27.70 -5.40 3.27
C SER A 82 26.27 -5.52 2.74
N ALA A 83 25.68 -6.72 2.79
CA ALA A 83 24.29 -6.98 2.41
C ALA A 83 23.32 -6.08 3.20
N GLN A 84 23.46 -6.00 4.52
CA GLN A 84 22.60 -5.18 5.38
C GLN A 84 22.70 -3.69 5.04
N ILE A 85 23.91 -3.19 4.78
CA ILE A 85 24.15 -1.79 4.36
C ILE A 85 23.39 -1.49 3.07
N PHE A 86 23.44 -2.40 2.09
CA PHE A 86 22.70 -2.26 0.83
C PHE A 86 21.19 -2.29 1.02
N VAL A 87 20.67 -3.17 1.89
CA VAL A 87 19.24 -3.22 2.21
C VAL A 87 18.81 -1.91 2.88
N ILE A 88 19.57 -1.38 3.84
CA ILE A 88 19.27 -0.11 4.53
C ILE A 88 19.24 1.04 3.54
N ALA A 89 20.26 1.15 2.69
CA ALA A 89 20.30 2.18 1.67
C ALA A 89 19.06 2.08 0.75
N SER A 90 18.80 0.93 0.16
CA SER A 90 17.75 0.74 -0.84
C SER A 90 16.31 0.78 -0.30
N THR A 91 16.08 0.47 0.98
CA THR A 91 14.73 0.45 1.59
C THR A 91 14.36 1.74 2.31
N SER A 92 15.34 2.58 2.68
CA SER A 92 15.13 3.80 3.46
C SER A 92 14.07 4.75 2.88
N GLY A 93 14.09 4.98 1.57
CA GLY A 93 13.13 5.87 0.92
C GLY A 93 11.71 5.30 0.81
N LEU A 94 11.56 3.97 0.91
CA LEU A 94 10.24 3.36 0.99
C LEU A 94 9.53 3.66 2.31
N ALA A 95 10.22 4.06 3.39
CA ALA A 95 9.53 4.52 4.61
C ALA A 95 8.63 5.74 4.33
N LEU A 96 9.09 6.68 3.50
CA LEU A 96 8.23 7.75 3.00
C LEU A 96 7.21 7.24 1.99
N GLY A 97 7.62 6.31 1.12
CA GLY A 97 6.76 5.58 0.19
C GLY A 97 5.51 5.00 0.87
N GLN A 98 5.66 4.43 2.07
CA GLN A 98 4.58 3.86 2.87
C GLN A 98 3.50 4.86 3.19
N LEU A 99 3.86 6.10 3.55
CA LEU A 99 2.89 7.15 3.86
C LEU A 99 2.17 7.63 2.60
N ILE A 100 2.92 7.79 1.51
CA ILE A 100 2.38 8.21 0.21
C ILE A 100 1.35 7.18 -0.30
N VAL A 101 1.72 5.90 -0.25
CA VAL A 101 0.88 4.78 -0.66
C VAL A 101 -0.30 4.58 0.29
N ALA A 102 -0.13 4.78 1.59
CA ALA A 102 -1.24 4.77 2.55
C ALA A 102 -2.31 5.80 2.18
N VAL A 103 -1.91 7.03 1.85
CA VAL A 103 -2.84 8.07 1.37
C VAL A 103 -3.49 7.66 0.06
N LEU A 104 -2.73 7.12 -0.89
CA LEU A 104 -3.29 6.61 -2.16
C LEU A 104 -4.34 5.53 -1.93
N GLY A 105 -4.08 4.59 -1.05
CA GLY A 105 -5.01 3.51 -0.71
C GLY A 105 -6.33 4.04 -0.18
N VAL A 106 -6.30 5.00 0.75
CA VAL A 106 -7.53 5.66 1.24
C VAL A 106 -8.24 6.41 0.10
N LEU A 107 -7.51 7.23 -0.67
CA LEU A 107 -8.10 8.04 -1.74
C LEU A 107 -8.70 7.20 -2.87
N SER A 108 -8.15 6.01 -3.14
CA SER A 108 -8.63 5.10 -4.18
C SER A 108 -10.07 4.62 -3.95
N ILE A 109 -10.53 4.66 -2.70
CA ILE A 109 -11.90 4.33 -2.32
C ILE A 109 -12.69 5.55 -1.87
N SER A 110 -12.10 6.45 -1.08
CA SER A 110 -12.81 7.64 -0.60
C SER A 110 -13.17 8.61 -1.74
N GLY A 111 -12.37 8.63 -2.82
CA GLY A 111 -12.68 9.39 -4.04
C GLY A 111 -13.94 8.89 -4.76
N GLU A 112 -14.26 7.59 -4.67
CA GLU A 112 -15.50 7.05 -5.22
C GLU A 112 -16.73 7.42 -4.37
N TYR A 113 -16.54 7.54 -3.05
CA TYR A 113 -17.57 8.04 -2.14
C TYR A 113 -17.84 9.53 -2.35
N SER A 114 -16.78 10.36 -2.49
CA SER A 114 -16.94 11.81 -2.68
C SER A 114 -17.54 12.18 -4.04
N SER A 115 -17.24 11.41 -5.09
CA SER A 115 -17.77 11.64 -6.45
C SER A 115 -19.15 11.00 -6.68
N GLY A 116 -19.64 10.17 -5.76
CA GLY A 116 -20.88 9.39 -5.94
C GLY A 116 -20.74 8.20 -6.91
N MET A 117 -19.55 7.95 -7.46
CA MET A 117 -19.27 6.84 -8.39
C MET A 117 -19.50 5.46 -7.75
N ILE A 118 -19.45 5.38 -6.43
CA ILE A 118 -19.76 4.16 -5.68
C ILE A 118 -21.15 3.61 -6.03
N LYS A 119 -22.15 4.49 -6.23
CA LYS A 119 -23.52 4.07 -6.58
C LYS A 119 -23.56 3.43 -7.97
N SER A 120 -22.92 4.05 -8.95
CA SER A 120 -22.82 3.51 -10.31
C SER A 120 -22.13 2.14 -10.32
N THR A 121 -21.01 2.01 -9.59
CA THR A 121 -20.27 0.74 -9.49
C THR A 121 -21.13 -0.37 -8.88
N LEU A 122 -21.87 -0.06 -7.81
CA LEU A 122 -22.72 -1.03 -7.11
C LEU A 122 -24.01 -1.35 -7.89
N THR A 123 -24.51 -0.45 -8.74
CA THR A 123 -25.60 -0.77 -9.68
C THR A 123 -25.16 -1.68 -10.82
N ALA A 124 -23.91 -1.53 -11.28
CA ALA A 124 -23.37 -2.36 -12.35
C ALA A 124 -22.95 -3.76 -11.86
N VAL A 125 -22.56 -3.87 -10.58
CA VAL A 125 -22.10 -5.12 -9.96
C VAL A 125 -23.00 -5.48 -8.77
N PRO A 126 -24.06 -6.30 -8.97
CA PRO A 126 -25.00 -6.62 -7.91
C PRO A 126 -24.34 -7.33 -6.71
N ASN A 127 -23.23 -8.04 -6.96
CA ASN A 127 -22.38 -8.60 -5.91
C ASN A 127 -21.29 -7.59 -5.51
N ARG A 128 -21.46 -6.94 -4.36
CA ARG A 128 -20.59 -5.84 -3.89
C ARG A 128 -19.13 -6.25 -3.60
N LEU A 129 -18.90 -7.52 -3.23
CA LEU A 129 -17.57 -8.02 -2.84
C LEU A 129 -16.59 -8.18 -4.02
N PRO A 130 -16.98 -8.75 -5.18
CA PRO A 130 -16.14 -8.78 -6.38
C PRO A 130 -15.52 -7.43 -6.76
N ALA A 131 -16.26 -6.32 -6.61
CA ALA A 131 -15.74 -4.99 -6.90
C ALA A 131 -14.63 -4.57 -5.91
N LEU A 132 -14.83 -4.84 -4.61
CA LEU A 132 -13.82 -4.59 -3.59
C LEU A 132 -12.55 -5.41 -3.85
N TRP A 133 -12.70 -6.71 -4.13
CA TRP A 133 -11.56 -7.59 -4.41
C TRP A 133 -10.79 -7.19 -5.67
N ALA A 134 -11.49 -6.82 -6.75
CA ALA A 134 -10.84 -6.34 -7.96
C ALA A 134 -10.00 -5.10 -7.68
N LYS A 135 -10.54 -4.12 -6.94
CA LYS A 135 -9.81 -2.90 -6.56
C LYS A 135 -8.57 -3.21 -5.72
N VAL A 136 -8.73 -4.04 -4.69
CA VAL A 136 -7.64 -4.48 -3.80
C VAL A 136 -6.53 -5.16 -4.60
N ILE A 137 -6.86 -6.09 -5.50
CA ILE A 137 -5.87 -6.80 -6.31
C ILE A 137 -5.12 -5.85 -7.23
N VAL A 138 -5.84 -4.98 -7.96
CA VAL A 138 -5.19 -4.03 -8.88
C VAL A 138 -4.27 -3.10 -8.08
N LEU A 139 -4.74 -2.51 -6.98
CA LEU A 139 -3.92 -1.61 -6.17
C LEU A 139 -2.69 -2.33 -5.59
N PHE A 140 -2.85 -3.56 -5.08
CA PHE A 140 -1.76 -4.38 -4.57
C PHE A 140 -0.70 -4.63 -5.65
N VAL A 141 -1.11 -5.13 -6.82
CA VAL A 141 -0.19 -5.46 -7.92
C VAL A 141 0.57 -4.22 -8.40
N PHE A 142 -0.13 -3.10 -8.61
CA PHE A 142 0.52 -1.86 -9.04
C PHE A 142 1.50 -1.33 -8.00
N THR A 143 1.10 -1.29 -6.72
CA THR A 143 1.97 -0.84 -5.64
C THR A 143 3.20 -1.74 -5.49
N PHE A 144 3.01 -3.06 -5.60
CA PHE A 144 4.08 -4.04 -5.54
C PHE A 144 5.08 -3.84 -6.69
N LEU A 145 4.60 -3.69 -7.93
CA LEU A 145 5.46 -3.46 -9.09
C LEU A 145 6.22 -2.13 -8.99
N ILE A 146 5.56 -1.05 -8.56
CA ILE A 146 6.22 0.25 -8.36
C ILE A 146 7.24 0.17 -7.23
N GLY A 147 6.91 -0.50 -6.12
CA GLY A 147 7.84 -0.72 -5.02
C GLY A 147 9.07 -1.52 -5.47
N LEU A 148 8.88 -2.57 -6.27
CA LEU A 148 9.96 -3.38 -6.82
C LEU A 148 10.90 -2.54 -7.69
N VAL A 149 10.34 -1.77 -8.63
CA VAL A 149 11.12 -0.85 -9.47
C VAL A 149 11.87 0.18 -8.63
N SER A 150 11.22 0.70 -7.59
CA SER A 150 11.77 1.71 -6.68
C SER A 150 12.98 1.17 -5.90
N VAL A 151 12.85 -0.02 -5.31
CA VAL A 151 13.89 -0.65 -4.49
C VAL A 151 15.05 -1.14 -5.34
N VAL A 152 14.77 -1.78 -6.48
CA VAL A 152 15.82 -2.18 -7.43
C VAL A 152 16.56 -0.95 -7.96
N GLY A 153 15.83 0.11 -8.30
CA GLY A 153 16.44 1.38 -8.71
C GLY A 153 17.32 1.98 -7.62
N ALA A 154 16.87 1.97 -6.37
CA ALA A 154 17.62 2.50 -5.23
C ALA A 154 18.86 1.66 -4.93
N PHE A 155 18.76 0.33 -5.03
CA PHE A 155 19.90 -0.57 -4.92
C PHE A 155 20.95 -0.29 -6.00
N LEU A 156 20.54 -0.20 -7.27
CA LEU A 156 21.45 0.10 -8.37
C LEU A 156 22.08 1.49 -8.23
N ALA A 157 21.35 2.47 -7.70
CA ALA A 157 21.88 3.80 -7.41
C ALA A 157 22.88 3.81 -6.24
N ALA A 158 22.79 2.84 -5.31
CA ALA A 158 23.71 2.69 -4.18
C ALA A 158 25.06 2.08 -4.60
N VAL A 159 25.07 1.18 -5.59
CA VAL A 159 26.27 0.42 -6.02
C VAL A 159 27.50 1.31 -6.26
N PRO A 160 27.44 2.40 -7.05
CA PRO A 160 28.64 3.20 -7.35
C PRO A 160 29.23 3.87 -6.11
N ARG A 161 28.40 4.23 -5.13
CA ARG A 161 28.83 4.96 -3.94
C ARG A 161 29.40 4.02 -2.88
N LEU A 162 28.69 2.92 -2.61
CA LEU A 162 29.14 1.91 -1.65
C LEU A 162 30.35 1.12 -2.16
N GLY A 163 30.45 0.91 -3.49
CA GLY A 163 31.59 0.26 -4.11
C GLY A 163 32.93 0.99 -3.93
N VAL A 164 32.92 2.32 -3.70
CA VAL A 164 34.14 3.09 -3.39
C VAL A 164 34.80 2.59 -2.10
N GLU A 165 33.99 2.14 -1.13
CA GLU A 165 34.45 1.65 0.18
C GLU A 165 34.67 0.12 0.20
N ASN A 166 34.72 -0.53 -0.98
CA ASN A 166 34.75 -1.99 -1.14
C ASN A 166 33.55 -2.74 -0.53
N ILE A 167 32.42 -2.05 -0.35
CA ILE A 167 31.16 -2.66 0.09
C ILE A 167 30.44 -3.15 -1.16
N THR A 168 30.37 -4.48 -1.31
CA THR A 168 29.69 -5.12 -2.44
C THR A 168 28.63 -6.10 -1.95
N ALA A 169 27.49 -6.14 -2.64
CA ALA A 169 26.44 -7.13 -2.45
C ALA A 169 25.80 -7.46 -3.79
N SER A 170 25.33 -8.69 -3.97
CA SER A 170 24.53 -9.07 -5.14
C SER A 170 23.05 -8.90 -4.82
N LEU A 171 22.28 -8.42 -5.81
CA LEU A 171 20.83 -8.31 -5.67
C LEU A 171 20.14 -9.68 -5.55
N PHE A 172 20.83 -10.74 -6.00
CA PHE A 172 20.33 -12.13 -5.93
C PHE A 172 20.81 -12.89 -4.70
N ASP A 173 21.62 -12.26 -3.83
CA ASP A 173 21.95 -12.87 -2.54
C ASP A 173 20.67 -12.93 -1.69
N VAL A 174 20.47 -14.06 -1.02
CA VAL A 174 19.24 -14.32 -0.25
C VAL A 174 19.06 -13.26 0.85
N ASP A 175 20.15 -12.85 1.48
CA ASP A 175 20.18 -11.85 2.56
C ASP A 175 19.90 -10.41 2.09
N VAL A 176 19.91 -10.19 0.77
CA VAL A 176 19.48 -8.92 0.15
C VAL A 176 18.07 -9.08 -0.41
N LEU A 177 17.84 -10.10 -1.23
CA LEU A 177 16.61 -10.28 -1.99
C LEU A 177 15.38 -10.45 -1.08
N LEU A 178 15.47 -11.27 -0.02
CA LEU A 178 14.33 -11.52 0.86
C LEU A 178 13.89 -10.26 1.61
N PRO A 179 14.79 -9.49 2.28
CA PRO A 179 14.42 -8.22 2.90
C PRO A 179 13.83 -7.20 1.92
N LEU A 180 14.38 -7.10 0.70
CA LEU A 180 13.85 -6.19 -0.33
C LEU A 180 12.44 -6.59 -0.74
N LEU A 181 12.20 -7.87 -1.00
CA LEU A 181 10.87 -8.39 -1.32
C LEU A 181 9.90 -8.20 -0.14
N GLY A 182 10.36 -8.42 1.09
CA GLY A 182 9.60 -8.17 2.31
C GLY A 182 9.16 -6.71 2.40
N ASN A 183 10.07 -5.77 2.12
CA ASN A 183 9.77 -4.34 2.16
C ASN A 183 8.76 -3.90 1.09
N VAL A 184 8.92 -4.39 -0.15
CA VAL A 184 8.00 -4.13 -1.26
C VAL A 184 6.63 -4.76 -1.01
N LEU A 185 6.60 -5.97 -0.47
CA LEU A 185 5.36 -6.65 -0.08
C LEU A 185 4.64 -5.87 1.02
N PHE A 186 5.37 -5.42 2.04
CA PHE A 186 4.79 -4.61 3.12
C PHE A 186 4.20 -3.30 2.59
N LEU A 187 4.88 -2.62 1.65
CA LEU A 187 4.36 -1.42 0.98
C LEU A 187 3.01 -1.69 0.28
N ALA A 188 2.91 -2.81 -0.45
CA ALA A 188 1.67 -3.21 -1.11
C ALA A 188 0.56 -3.56 -0.11
N LEU A 189 0.90 -4.22 1.00
CA LEU A 189 -0.04 -4.55 2.07
C LEU A 189 -0.54 -3.31 2.82
N ILE A 190 0.28 -2.26 2.97
CA ILE A 190 -0.16 -0.95 3.47
C ILE A 190 -1.23 -0.34 2.56
N ALA A 191 -1.05 -0.41 1.24
CA ALA A 191 -2.05 0.08 0.28
C ALA A 191 -3.40 -0.62 0.48
N VAL A 192 -3.37 -1.94 0.64
CA VAL A 192 -4.55 -2.77 0.87
C VAL A 192 -5.19 -2.49 2.23
N PHE A 193 -4.38 -2.39 3.28
CA PHE A 193 -4.84 -2.01 4.62
C PHE A 193 -5.55 -0.66 4.60
N ALA A 194 -4.97 0.32 3.90
CA ALA A 194 -5.51 1.65 3.75
C ALA A 194 -6.85 1.67 2.99
N VAL A 195 -7.02 0.84 1.96
CA VAL A 195 -8.32 0.63 1.29
C VAL A 195 -9.36 0.09 2.27
N GLY A 196 -8.99 -0.90 3.10
CA GLY A 196 -9.86 -1.44 4.13
C GLY A 196 -10.37 -0.35 5.08
N ILE A 197 -9.44 0.42 5.66
CA ILE A 197 -9.78 1.54 6.55
C ILE A 197 -10.60 2.62 5.83
N GLY A 198 -10.21 2.99 4.60
CA GLY A 198 -10.96 3.96 3.79
C GLY A 198 -12.39 3.53 3.50
N THR A 199 -12.62 2.23 3.30
CA THR A 199 -13.96 1.65 3.10
C THR A 199 -14.80 1.70 4.38
N ILE A 200 -14.18 1.48 5.54
CA ILE A 200 -14.84 1.54 6.85
C ILE A 200 -15.26 2.97 7.17
N VAL A 201 -14.34 3.94 6.97
CA VAL A 201 -14.53 5.34 7.37
C VAL A 201 -15.37 6.13 6.36
N ARG A 202 -15.30 5.81 5.06
CA ARG A 202 -16.01 6.48 3.95
C ARG A 202 -15.74 8.00 3.83
N SER A 203 -14.63 8.48 4.38
CA SER A 203 -14.21 9.88 4.30
C SER A 203 -12.70 9.94 4.04
N SER A 204 -12.27 10.83 3.14
CA SER A 204 -10.86 11.02 2.82
C SER A 204 -10.07 11.48 4.04
N ALA A 205 -10.52 12.54 4.71
CA ALA A 205 -9.80 13.10 5.86
C ALA A 205 -9.74 12.11 7.04
N GLY A 206 -10.88 11.48 7.37
CA GLY A 206 -10.95 10.51 8.45
C GLY A 206 -10.15 9.23 8.16
N GLY A 207 -10.21 8.73 6.92
CA GLY A 207 -9.45 7.55 6.50
C GLY A 207 -7.95 7.80 6.55
N ILE A 208 -7.49 8.93 6.01
CA ILE A 208 -6.07 9.31 6.03
C ILE A 208 -5.59 9.47 7.47
N ALA A 209 -6.33 10.22 8.30
CA ALA A 209 -5.97 10.42 9.70
C ALA A 209 -5.89 9.10 10.48
N THR A 210 -6.80 8.16 10.22
CA THR A 210 -6.81 6.85 10.87
C THR A 210 -5.60 6.01 10.45
N VAL A 211 -5.34 5.89 9.14
CA VAL A 211 -4.23 5.08 8.65
C VAL A 211 -2.89 5.67 9.10
N LEU A 212 -2.68 6.98 8.91
CA LEU A 212 -1.43 7.62 9.34
C LEU A 212 -1.28 7.61 10.87
N GLY A 213 -2.38 7.73 11.61
CA GLY A 213 -2.39 7.55 13.06
C GLY A 213 -1.92 6.16 13.48
N ILE A 214 -2.39 5.11 12.80
CA ILE A 214 -1.95 3.73 13.04
C ILE A 214 -0.49 3.53 12.62
N LEU A 215 -0.05 4.13 11.50
CA LEU A 215 1.31 3.92 11.01
C LEU A 215 2.38 4.66 11.82
N LEU A 216 2.08 5.88 12.26
CA LEU A 216 3.05 6.80 12.88
C LEU A 216 2.83 6.98 14.38
N LEU A 217 1.60 7.31 14.76
CA LEU A 217 1.30 7.71 16.14
C LEU A 217 1.22 6.48 17.05
N LEU A 218 0.58 5.41 16.60
CA LEU A 218 0.34 4.23 17.42
C LEU A 218 1.65 3.56 17.90
N PRO A 219 2.67 3.30 17.05
CA PRO A 219 3.96 2.80 17.52
C PRO A 219 4.65 3.76 18.51
N THR A 220 4.64 5.06 18.20
CA THR A 220 5.27 6.08 19.05
C THR A 220 4.62 6.15 20.42
N VAL A 221 3.29 6.18 20.47
CA VAL A 221 2.52 6.23 21.72
C VAL A 221 2.73 4.96 22.53
N VAL A 222 2.61 3.78 21.92
CA VAL A 222 2.81 2.50 22.62
C VAL A 222 4.24 2.39 23.17
N ALA A 223 5.26 2.84 22.44
CA ALA A 223 6.64 2.87 22.92
C ALA A 223 6.83 3.82 24.12
N LEU A 224 6.15 4.97 24.17
CA LEU A 224 6.18 5.84 25.35
C LEU A 224 5.52 5.18 26.57
N PHE A 225 4.42 4.46 26.36
CA PHE A 225 3.76 3.70 27.43
C PHE A 225 4.60 2.51 27.91
N SER A 226 5.40 1.89 27.04
CA SER A 226 6.24 0.75 27.42
C SER A 226 7.38 1.13 28.38
N MET A 227 7.75 2.41 28.45
CA MET A 227 8.64 2.95 29.48
C MET A 227 8.00 2.98 30.87
N LEU A 228 6.67 3.03 30.95
CA LEU A 228 5.90 3.09 32.20
C LEU A 228 5.38 1.71 32.62
N VAL A 229 5.13 0.83 31.65
CA VAL A 229 4.41 -0.43 31.85
C VAL A 229 5.09 -1.56 31.08
N GLU A 230 5.70 -2.49 31.81
CA GLU A 230 6.62 -3.48 31.25
C GLU A 230 5.96 -4.45 30.25
N TRP A 231 4.73 -4.92 30.51
CA TRP A 231 4.00 -5.84 29.62
C TRP A 231 3.64 -5.24 28.27
N VAL A 232 3.71 -3.91 28.11
CA VAL A 232 3.46 -3.25 26.82
C VAL A 232 4.57 -3.60 25.82
N ASN A 233 5.80 -3.87 26.30
CA ASN A 233 6.90 -4.28 25.43
C ASN A 233 6.59 -5.59 24.70
N ASP A 234 5.79 -6.48 25.30
CA ASP A 234 5.38 -7.74 24.67
C ASP A 234 4.43 -7.53 23.48
N ILE A 235 3.79 -6.35 23.38
CA ILE A 235 2.81 -6.03 22.33
C ILE A 235 3.43 -5.23 21.18
N VAL A 236 4.49 -4.46 21.46
CA VAL A 236 5.16 -3.62 20.45
C VAL A 236 5.52 -4.38 19.16
N PRO A 237 6.05 -5.62 19.21
CA PRO A 237 6.36 -6.39 18.01
C PRO A 237 5.14 -6.69 17.13
N PHE A 238 3.94 -6.74 17.71
CA PHE A 238 2.70 -7.08 17.01
C PHE A 238 1.98 -5.87 16.37
N LEU A 239 2.53 -4.66 16.54
CA LEU A 239 2.01 -3.47 15.89
C LEU A 239 2.26 -3.53 14.39
N PHE A 240 1.32 -3.01 13.59
CA PHE A 240 1.36 -3.15 12.13
C PHE A 240 2.66 -2.66 11.48
N THR A 241 3.12 -1.45 11.84
CA THR A 241 4.38 -0.88 11.30
C THR A 241 5.61 -1.62 11.82
N VAL A 242 5.60 -2.04 13.09
CA VAL A 242 6.74 -2.73 13.72
C VAL A 242 6.91 -4.12 13.11
N ALA A 243 5.84 -4.91 13.02
CA ALA A 243 5.85 -6.18 12.29
C ALA A 243 6.28 -5.98 10.83
N GLY A 244 5.83 -4.91 10.17
CA GLY A 244 6.29 -4.56 8.82
C GLY A 244 7.80 -4.33 8.70
N SER A 245 8.42 -3.69 9.70
CA SER A 245 9.88 -3.53 9.74
C SER A 245 10.63 -4.83 10.04
N GLU A 246 10.06 -5.71 10.86
CA GLU A 246 10.61 -7.03 11.20
C GLU A 246 10.62 -8.00 10.00
N MET A 247 9.78 -7.75 8.99
CA MET A 247 9.87 -8.45 7.69
C MET A 247 11.16 -8.13 6.93
N VAL A 248 11.79 -6.99 7.20
CA VAL A 248 13.02 -6.53 6.54
C VAL A 248 14.23 -6.79 7.43
N TYR A 249 14.11 -6.44 8.72
CA TYR A 249 15.16 -6.59 9.73
C TYR A 249 14.58 -7.35 10.93
N PRO A 250 14.58 -8.69 10.90
CA PRO A 250 14.10 -9.48 12.03
C PRO A 250 15.01 -9.24 13.25
N ASN A 251 14.39 -8.89 14.38
CA ASN A 251 15.05 -8.64 15.65
C ASN A 251 14.30 -9.37 16.79
N THR A 252 12.98 -9.17 16.86
CA THR A 252 12.15 -9.76 17.93
C THR A 252 11.41 -11.02 17.48
N MET A 253 11.20 -11.17 16.17
CA MET A 253 10.55 -12.35 15.59
C MET A 253 11.11 -12.67 14.21
N GLU A 254 10.86 -13.89 13.72
CA GLU A 254 11.27 -14.29 12.37
C GLU A 254 10.41 -13.57 11.32
N SER A 255 10.99 -13.29 10.14
CA SER A 255 10.34 -12.51 9.09
C SER A 255 9.00 -13.10 8.61
N TRP A 256 8.82 -14.42 8.67
CA TRP A 256 7.54 -15.05 8.33
C TRP A 256 6.48 -14.86 9.42
N GLN A 257 6.88 -14.79 10.70
CA GLN A 257 5.97 -14.48 11.81
C GLN A 257 5.49 -13.04 11.69
N ALA A 258 6.41 -12.12 11.42
CA ALA A 258 6.14 -10.72 11.13
C ALA A 258 5.15 -10.57 9.96
N PHE A 259 5.36 -11.32 8.88
CA PHE A 259 4.45 -11.36 7.74
C PHE A 259 3.02 -11.81 8.14
N LEU A 260 2.88 -12.85 8.97
CA LEU A 260 1.57 -13.30 9.43
C LEU A 260 0.83 -12.23 10.25
N VAL A 261 1.56 -11.49 11.09
CA VAL A 261 0.99 -10.37 11.86
C VAL A 261 0.46 -9.28 10.93
N VAL A 262 1.26 -8.88 9.93
CA VAL A 262 0.83 -7.89 8.93
C VAL A 262 -0.41 -8.38 8.17
N ILE A 263 -0.43 -9.65 7.75
CA ILE A 263 -1.58 -10.25 7.08
C ILE A 263 -2.81 -10.28 8.00
N ALA A 264 -2.65 -10.54 9.30
CA ALA A 264 -3.76 -10.50 10.25
C ALA A 264 -4.39 -9.10 10.33
N TRP A 265 -3.58 -8.05 10.40
CA TRP A 265 -4.05 -6.66 10.35
C TRP A 265 -4.80 -6.33 9.05
N VAL A 266 -4.26 -6.75 7.91
CA VAL A 266 -4.89 -6.57 6.60
C VAL A 266 -6.21 -7.35 6.50
N ALA A 267 -6.24 -8.58 7.00
CA ALA A 267 -7.43 -9.43 7.00
C ALA A 267 -8.53 -8.85 7.91
N VAL A 268 -8.16 -8.31 9.08
CA VAL A 268 -9.11 -7.65 9.99
C VAL A 268 -9.69 -6.39 9.34
N SER A 269 -8.86 -5.55 8.70
CA SER A 269 -9.35 -4.33 8.06
C SER A 269 -10.23 -4.62 6.85
N LEU A 270 -9.80 -5.53 5.95
CA LEU A 270 -10.59 -5.93 4.79
C LEU A 270 -11.85 -6.72 5.16
N GLY A 271 -11.75 -7.61 6.15
CA GLY A 271 -12.89 -8.39 6.64
C GLY A 271 -13.97 -7.46 7.21
N THR A 272 -13.56 -6.50 8.04
CA THR A 272 -14.47 -5.48 8.58
C THR A 272 -15.06 -4.61 7.47
N ALA A 273 -14.26 -4.18 6.50
CA ALA A 273 -14.72 -3.44 5.33
C ALA A 273 -15.76 -4.23 4.51
N ALA A 274 -15.49 -5.50 4.22
CA ALA A 274 -16.38 -6.39 3.46
C ALA A 274 -17.70 -6.63 4.19
N LEU A 275 -17.66 -6.84 5.51
CA LEU A 275 -18.85 -6.99 6.34
C LEU A 275 -19.70 -5.72 6.35
N LEU A 276 -19.08 -4.55 6.53
CA LEU A 276 -19.79 -3.27 6.51
C LEU A 276 -20.34 -2.94 5.12
N LEU A 277 -19.63 -3.29 4.04
CA LEU A 277 -20.11 -3.08 2.67
C LEU A 277 -21.35 -3.93 2.35
N LYS A 278 -21.46 -5.12 2.96
CA LYS A 278 -22.63 -6.00 2.82
C LYS A 278 -23.82 -5.53 3.67
N ARG A 279 -23.55 -4.97 4.85
CA ARG A 279 -24.60 -4.58 5.82
C ARG A 279 -25.13 -3.16 5.64
N ARG A 280 -24.28 -2.24 5.15
CA ARG A 280 -24.65 -0.83 4.97
C ARG A 280 -25.03 -0.60 3.52
N ASP A 281 -26.25 -0.14 3.30
CA ASP A 281 -26.63 0.44 2.02
C ASP A 281 -25.72 1.65 1.68
N ALA A 282 -25.56 1.89 0.38
CA ALA A 282 -24.71 2.92 -0.19
C ALA A 282 -25.56 3.89 -1.01
#